data_AF-A0A536UP17-F1
#
_entry.id   AF-A0A536UP17-F1
#
_cell.length_a   1.000
_cell.length_b   1.000
_cell.length_c   1.000
_cell.angle_alpha   90.00
_cell.angle_beta   90.00
_cell.angle_gamma   90.00
#
_symmetry.space_group_name_H-M   'P 1'
#
loop_
_entity.id
_entity.type
_entity.pdbx_description
1 polymer ?
#
loop_
_entity_poly.entity_id
_entity_poly.type
_entity_poly.pdbx_seq_one_letter_code
_entity_poly.pdbx_strand_id
1 'polypeptide(L)'
;MAISADGRWIAVSCMAGSNLTTDNVGRNKIGKLLLFEIKDGWATKVSEVAGAEAAQGVVFSQDGKQILLQMDVERAIGVFAVRDGKLVDTGERLKLAAGPVSIRSMPR
;
A
#
# COMPACT_ATOMS: atom_id res chain seq x y z
N MET A 1 -6.86 -0.72 3.26
CA MET A 1 -7.20 0.18 2.12
C MET A 1 -7.33 1.59 2.65
N ALA A 2 -7.03 2.60 1.83
CA ALA A 2 -7.29 4.01 2.12
C ALA A 2 -7.85 4.72 0.89
N ILE A 3 -8.48 5.87 1.11
CA ILE A 3 -8.98 6.79 0.07
C ILE A 3 -8.24 8.13 0.25
N SER A 4 -7.83 8.76 -0.84
CA SER A 4 -7.15 10.06 -0.80
C SER A 4 -8.07 11.18 -0.30
N ALA A 5 -7.47 12.27 0.19
CA ALA A 5 -8.22 13.41 0.73
C ALA A 5 -9.05 14.17 -0.31
N ASP A 6 -8.77 14.03 -1.60
CA ASP A 6 -9.62 14.58 -2.67
C ASP A 6 -10.70 13.58 -3.14
N GLY A 7 -10.68 12.34 -2.62
CA GLY A 7 -11.58 11.27 -3.04
C GLY A 7 -11.28 10.68 -4.42
N ARG A 8 -10.17 11.08 -5.07
CA ARG A 8 -9.83 10.62 -6.42
C ARG A 8 -9.18 9.23 -6.45
N TRP A 9 -8.48 8.84 -5.40
CA TRP A 9 -7.65 7.64 -5.39
C TRP A 9 -8.06 6.67 -4.28
N ILE A 10 -7.97 5.37 -4.59
CA ILE A 10 -8.03 4.29 -3.60
C ILE A 10 -6.70 3.52 -3.65
N ALA A 11 -6.05 3.38 -2.50
CA ALA A 11 -4.87 2.54 -2.33
C ALA A 11 -5.25 1.25 -1.59
N VAL A 12 -4.86 0.11 -2.13
CA VAL A 12 -5.16 -1.22 -1.56
C VAL A 12 -3.87 -2.00 -1.35
N SER A 13 -3.57 -2.36 -0.10
CA SER A 13 -2.61 -3.43 0.18
C SER A 13 -3.30 -4.77 -0.08
N CYS A 14 -2.74 -5.57 -0.97
CA CYS A 14 -3.21 -6.91 -1.30
C CYS A 14 -2.14 -7.92 -0.91
N MET A 15 -2.43 -8.79 0.06
CA MET A 15 -1.44 -9.78 0.51
C MET A 15 -1.09 -10.78 -0.59
N ALA A 16 -2.02 -11.09 -1.50
CA ALA A 16 -1.81 -12.02 -2.62
C ALA A 16 -1.17 -13.37 -2.22
N GLY A 17 -1.44 -13.86 -0.99
CA GLY A 17 -0.87 -15.09 -0.45
C GLY A 17 0.47 -14.93 0.31
N SER A 18 1.01 -13.71 0.45
CA SER A 18 2.28 -13.45 1.15
C SER A 18 2.27 -13.72 2.64
N ASN A 19 1.09 -13.81 3.24
CA ASN A 19 0.89 -14.19 4.63
C ASN A 19 0.79 -15.71 4.86
N LEU A 20 0.79 -16.53 3.79
CA LEU A 20 0.69 -17.99 3.89
C LEU A 20 2.05 -18.62 4.22
N THR A 21 2.05 -19.82 4.81
CA THR A 21 3.26 -20.59 5.12
C THR A 21 4.01 -21.03 3.86
N THR A 22 5.31 -21.32 3.99
CA THR A 22 6.23 -21.59 2.85
C THR A 22 5.88 -22.82 2.03
N ASP A 23 5.15 -23.77 2.61
CA ASP A 23 4.71 -25.02 2.00
C ASP A 23 3.33 -24.91 1.31
N ASN A 24 2.65 -23.76 1.42
CA ASN A 24 1.35 -23.56 0.79
C ASN A 24 1.49 -23.27 -0.72
N VAL A 25 0.79 -24.04 -1.56
CA VAL A 25 0.80 -23.88 -3.03
C VAL A 25 0.31 -22.52 -3.54
N GLY A 26 -0.53 -21.83 -2.75
CA GLY A 26 -1.04 -20.49 -3.07
C GLY A 26 -0.13 -19.35 -2.62
N ARG A 27 1.05 -19.66 -2.06
CA ARG A 27 1.96 -18.62 -1.54
C ARG A 27 2.61 -17.84 -2.68
N ASN A 28 2.49 -16.52 -2.60
CA ASN A 28 3.40 -15.58 -3.28
C ASN A 28 4.14 -14.80 -2.22
N LYS A 29 5.48 -14.88 -2.18
CA LYS A 29 6.27 -14.25 -1.11
C LYS A 29 5.99 -12.76 -0.93
N ILE A 30 5.76 -12.05 -2.04
CA ILE A 30 5.55 -10.60 -2.03
C ILE A 30 4.11 -10.29 -2.45
N GLY A 31 3.42 -9.52 -1.61
CA GLY A 31 2.10 -8.97 -1.93
C GLY A 31 2.16 -7.85 -2.96
N LYS A 32 1.08 -7.08 -3.08
CA LYS A 32 0.91 -6.02 -4.08
C LYS A 32 0.36 -4.75 -3.44
N LEU A 33 0.78 -3.60 -3.94
CA LEU A 33 0.12 -2.32 -3.69
C LEU A 33 -0.60 -1.91 -4.96
N LEU A 34 -1.91 -1.71 -4.86
CA LEU A 34 -2.78 -1.36 -5.98
C LEU A 34 -3.29 0.08 -5.85
N LEU A 35 -3.45 0.75 -6.98
CA LEU A 35 -4.07 2.07 -7.08
C LEU A 35 -5.27 2.01 -8.02
N PHE A 36 -6.39 2.55 -7.55
CA PHE A 36 -7.59 2.74 -8.33
C PHE A 36 -7.92 4.22 -8.43
N GLU A 37 -8.36 4.66 -9.61
CA GLU A 37 -8.97 5.98 -9.79
C GLU A 37 -10.48 5.87 -9.57
N ILE A 38 -11.04 6.78 -8.78
CA ILE A 38 -12.48 7.00 -8.70
C ILE A 38 -12.85 8.07 -9.72
N LYS A 39 -13.67 7.69 -10.69
CA LYS A 39 -14.19 8.59 -11.71
C LYS A 39 -15.63 8.21 -12.04
N ASP A 40 -16.51 9.20 -12.10
CA ASP A 40 -17.94 9.03 -12.46
C ASP A 40 -18.66 7.96 -11.62
N GLY A 41 -18.28 7.82 -10.35
CA GLY A 41 -18.84 6.83 -9.42
C GLY A 41 -18.22 5.43 -9.50
N TRP A 42 -17.23 5.23 -10.37
CA TRP A 42 -16.57 3.93 -10.58
C TRP A 42 -15.12 3.94 -10.11
N ALA A 43 -14.70 2.87 -9.44
CA ALA A 43 -13.29 2.64 -9.10
C ALA A 43 -12.65 1.70 -10.14
N THR A 44 -11.65 2.19 -10.86
CA THR A 44 -10.93 1.41 -11.89
C THR A 44 -9.46 1.28 -11.52
N LYS A 45 -8.91 0.05 -11.56
CA LYS A 45 -7.48 -0.18 -11.27
C LYS A 45 -6.63 0.48 -12.36
N VAL A 46 -5.75 1.40 -11.99
CA VAL A 46 -4.88 2.13 -12.94
C VAL A 46 -3.41 1.79 -12.80
N SER A 47 -2.99 1.27 -11.64
CA SER A 47 -1.57 0.96 -11.38
C SER A 47 -1.42 -0.11 -10.30
N GLU A 48 -0.30 -0.82 -10.36
CA GLU A 48 0.09 -1.85 -9.40
C GLU A 48 1.61 -1.89 -9.30
N VAL A 49 2.14 -2.07 -8.09
CA VAL A 49 3.56 -2.31 -7.81
C VAL A 49 3.71 -3.43 -6.79
N ALA A 50 4.92 -3.95 -6.64
CA ALA A 50 5.24 -4.90 -5.57
C ALA A 50 4.98 -4.25 -4.20
N GLY A 51 4.34 -5.02 -3.31
CA GLY A 51 4.16 -4.66 -1.91
C GLY A 51 5.32 -5.18 -1.06
N ALA A 52 4.97 -5.92 -0.01
CA ALA A 52 5.91 -6.54 0.91
C ALA A 52 5.35 -7.89 1.38
N GLU A 53 6.14 -8.64 2.14
CA GLU A 53 5.69 -9.88 2.76
C GLU A 53 4.72 -9.57 3.93
N ALA A 54 3.50 -10.10 3.85
CA ALA A 54 2.45 -9.88 4.85
C ALA A 54 2.11 -8.40 5.15
N ALA A 55 2.24 -7.52 4.15
CA ALA A 55 1.86 -6.11 4.29
C ALA A 55 0.35 -5.92 4.51
N GLN A 56 -0.05 -5.07 5.47
CA GLN A 56 -1.47 -4.99 5.91
C GLN A 56 -2.08 -3.59 5.74
N GLY A 57 -1.58 -2.59 6.45
CA GLY A 57 -2.16 -1.23 6.43
C GLY A 57 -1.58 -0.32 5.37
N VAL A 58 -2.40 0.60 4.90
CA VAL A 58 -2.04 1.62 3.91
C VAL A 58 -2.76 2.92 4.24
N VAL A 59 -2.07 4.06 4.13
CA VAL A 59 -2.64 5.40 4.28
C VAL A 59 -2.08 6.36 3.24
N PHE A 60 -2.81 7.42 2.92
CA PHE A 60 -2.30 8.54 2.12
C PHE A 60 -1.68 9.61 3.02
N SER A 61 -0.69 10.33 2.49
CA SER A 61 -0.30 11.65 3.01
C SER A 61 -1.46 12.62 2.89
N GLN A 62 -1.42 13.71 3.67
CA GLN A 62 -2.49 14.72 3.68
C GLN A 62 -2.74 15.34 2.30
N ASP A 63 -1.66 15.55 1.52
CA ASP A 63 -1.74 16.08 0.16
C ASP A 63 -2.10 15.02 -0.90
N GLY A 64 -2.29 13.76 -0.51
CA GLY A 64 -2.63 12.64 -1.39
C GLY A 64 -1.52 12.19 -2.33
N LYS A 65 -0.32 12.80 -2.29
CA LYS A 65 0.77 12.50 -3.22
C LYS A 65 1.61 11.30 -2.83
N GLN A 66 1.57 10.90 -1.56
CA GLN A 66 2.28 9.75 -1.04
C GLN A 66 1.31 8.72 -0.46
N ILE A 67 1.73 7.46 -0.55
CA ILE A 67 1.10 6.32 0.07
C ILE A 67 2.12 5.66 0.99
N LEU A 68 1.73 5.44 2.24
CA LEU A 68 2.52 4.75 3.24
C LEU A 68 1.99 3.33 3.41
N LEU A 69 2.83 2.32 3.17
CA LEU A 69 2.49 0.90 3.30
C LEU A 69 3.18 0.30 4.53
N GLN A 70 2.41 -0.35 5.40
CA GLN A 70 2.96 -1.12 6.51
C GLN A 70 3.55 -2.43 6.02
N MET A 71 4.85 -2.62 6.25
CA MET A 71 5.60 -3.82 5.91
C MET A 71 6.01 -4.52 7.21
N ASP A 72 5.21 -5.50 7.62
CA ASP A 72 5.32 -6.15 8.94
C ASP A 72 6.63 -6.94 9.07
N VAL A 73 6.89 -7.83 8.11
CA VAL A 73 8.08 -8.68 8.10
C VAL A 73 9.36 -7.85 7.92
N GLU A 74 9.32 -6.83 7.05
CA GLU A 74 10.44 -5.94 6.77
C GLU A 74 10.68 -4.89 7.87
N ARG A 75 9.80 -4.82 8.87
CA ARG A 75 9.83 -3.88 10.00
C ARG A 75 10.01 -2.44 9.51
N ALA A 76 9.17 -2.04 8.56
CA ALA A 76 9.27 -0.74 7.94
C ALA A 76 7.92 -0.18 7.50
N ILE A 77 7.89 1.14 7.30
CA ILE A 77 6.89 1.79 6.47
C ILE A 77 7.52 2.06 5.10
N GLY A 78 6.94 1.52 4.04
CA GLY A 78 7.33 1.84 2.68
C GLY A 78 6.65 3.11 2.19
N VAL A 79 7.42 3.99 1.54
CA VAL A 79 6.92 5.23 0.96
C VAL A 79 6.77 5.06 -0.55
N PHE A 80 5.57 5.27 -1.05
CA PHE A 80 5.23 5.23 -2.46
C PHE A 80 4.68 6.59 -2.88
N ALA A 81 4.89 6.99 -4.12
CA ALA A 81 4.34 8.21 -4.69
C ALA A 81 3.23 7.90 -5.69
N VAL A 82 2.22 8.78 -5.75
CA VAL A 82 1.28 8.84 -6.87
C VAL A 82 1.77 9.91 -7.83
N ARG A 83 2.23 9.51 -9.01
CA ARG A 83 2.73 10.41 -10.07
C ARG A 83 2.00 10.10 -11.36
N ASP A 84 1.34 11.11 -11.93
CA ASP A 84 0.61 10.99 -13.20
C ASP A 84 -0.35 9.78 -13.25
N GLY A 85 -1.05 9.54 -12.14
CA GLY A 85 -2.00 8.44 -11.99
C GLY A 85 -1.37 7.05 -11.82
N LYS A 86 -0.07 6.97 -11.52
CA LYS A 86 0.67 5.72 -11.33
C LYS A 86 1.32 5.66 -9.95
N LEU A 87 1.47 4.44 -9.45
CA LEU A 87 2.29 4.15 -8.28
C LEU A 87 3.76 4.13 -8.68
N VAL A 88 4.58 4.80 -7.89
CA VAL A 88 6.03 4.78 -7.99
C VAL A 88 6.59 4.40 -6.63
N ASP A 89 7.30 3.28 -6.53
CA ASP A 89 8.11 2.99 -5.34
C ASP A 89 9.25 4.00 -5.27
N THR A 90 9.35 4.73 -4.16
CA THR A 90 10.40 5.72 -3.97
C THR A 90 11.72 5.10 -3.53
N GLY A 91 11.71 3.83 -3.12
CA GLY A 91 12.82 3.15 -2.46
C GLY A 91 12.97 3.53 -0.98
N GLU A 92 12.30 4.58 -0.51
CA GLU A 92 12.38 5.02 0.88
C GLU A 92 11.62 4.05 1.81
N ARG A 93 12.26 3.74 2.95
CA ARG A 93 11.75 2.85 3.98
C ARG A 93 12.01 3.47 5.35
N LEU A 94 10.96 3.80 6.08
CA LEU A 94 11.07 4.23 7.48
C LEU A 94 11.24 3.00 8.34
N LYS A 95 12.45 2.76 8.85
CA LYS A 95 12.78 1.58 9.65
C LYS A 95 12.18 1.68 11.04
N LEU A 96 11.69 0.54 11.53
CA LEU A 96 11.08 0.39 12.84
C LEU A 96 11.79 -0.73 13.61
N ALA A 97 11.71 -0.67 14.94
CA ALA A 97 12.26 -1.73 15.80
C ALA A 97 11.48 -3.05 15.69
N ALA A 98 10.20 -2.98 15.31
CA ALA A 98 9.28 -4.11 15.19
C ALA A 98 8.31 -3.91 14.01
N GLY A 99 7.58 -4.98 13.68
CA GLY A 99 6.55 -4.96 12.64
C GLY A 99 5.40 -4.01 12.99
N PRO A 100 5.03 -3.06 12.10
CA PRO A 100 3.94 -2.14 12.36
C PRO A 100 2.58 -2.80 12.12
N VAL A 101 1.70 -2.74 13.14
CA VAL A 101 0.37 -3.39 13.11
C VAL A 101 -0.80 -2.43 12.87
N SER A 102 -0.60 -1.13 13.07
CA SER A 102 -1.61 -0.10 12.79
C SER A 102 -0.98 1.22 12.34
N ILE A 103 -1.63 1.91 11.42
CA ILE A 103 -1.19 3.20 10.91
C ILE A 103 -2.39 4.11 10.67
N ARG A 104 -2.21 5.39 10.93
CA ARG A 104 -3.15 6.46 10.62
C ARG A 104 -2.34 7.68 10.17
N SER A 105 -2.82 8.37 9.14
CA SER A 105 -2.41 9.74 8.82
C SER A 105 -3.39 10.74 9.43
N MET A 106 -3.03 12.03 9.49
CA MET A 106 -3.87 13.04 10.12
C MET A 106 -5.31 13.05 9.55
N PRO A 107 -6.32 13.31 10.40
CA PRO A 107 -7.71 13.41 9.95
C PRO A 107 -7.89 14.47 8.86
N ARG A 108 -8.89 14.26 7.99
CA ARG A 108 -9.39 15.27 7.05
C ARG A 108 -10.00 16.46 7.77
#